data_AF-A0A937ZSP6-F1
#
_entry.id   AF-A0A937ZSP6-F1
#
_cell.length_a   1.000
_cell.length_b   1.000
_cell.length_c   1.000
_cell.angle_alpha   90.00
_cell.angle_beta   90.00
_cell.angle_gamma   90.00
#
_symmetry.space_group_name_H-M   'P 1'
#
loop_
_entity.id
_entity.type
_entity.pdbx_description
1 polymer ?
#
loop_
_entity_poly.entity_id
_entity_poly.type
_entity_poly.pdbx_seq_one_letter_code
_entity_poly.pdbx_strand_id
1 'polypeptide(L)'
;MDLASPAAARAGPASSGAPGWRVSHRQPWLVLDFGDARAVLGWPVIGPHDGVARRVAWLQVKNADLPLHRDPAAYFRARAAAEGIEADIGLLTAAEIGRFAEAQEGAARAVATAGLGN
;
A
#
# COMPACT_ATOMS: atom_id res chain seq x y z
N MET A 1 -14.04 14.34 24.75
CA MET A 1 -14.66 14.61 23.44
C MET A 1 -13.60 15.35 22.65
N ASP A 2 -12.74 14.59 21.98
CA ASP A 2 -11.56 15.10 21.29
C ASP A 2 -11.77 14.85 19.80
N LEU A 3 -11.87 15.93 19.03
CA LEU A 3 -12.20 15.90 17.62
C LEU A 3 -10.93 15.57 16.84
N ALA A 4 -10.84 14.32 16.38
CA ALA A 4 -9.83 13.90 15.42
C ALA A 4 -9.86 14.82 14.20
N SER A 5 -8.79 15.59 14.03
CA SER A 5 -8.54 16.43 12.86
C SER A 5 -8.40 15.53 11.62
N PRO A 6 -9.09 15.79 10.50
CA PRO A 6 -8.98 14.95 9.31
C PRO A 6 -7.58 15.10 8.71
N ALA A 7 -6.84 13.99 8.61
CA ALA A 7 -5.58 13.96 7.91
C ALA A 7 -5.82 14.33 6.43
N ALA A 8 -5.31 15.49 6.02
CA ALA A 8 -5.35 15.94 4.64
C ALA A 8 -4.61 14.91 3.76
N ALA A 9 -5.30 14.37 2.76
CA ALA A 9 -4.67 13.58 1.71
C ALA A 9 -3.57 14.44 1.06
N ARG A 10 -2.30 14.03 1.20
CA ARG A 10 -1.20 14.70 0.52
C ARG A 10 -1.10 14.12 -0.88
N ALA A 11 -1.42 14.94 -1.88
CA ALA A 11 -1.00 14.66 -3.24
C ALA A 11 0.54 14.74 -3.27
N GLY A 12 1.21 13.63 -3.61
CA GLY A 12 2.62 13.64 -3.97
C GLY A 12 2.88 14.54 -5.18
N PRO A 13 4.14 14.89 -5.48
CA PRO A 13 4.46 15.69 -6.66
C PRO A 13 3.87 15.03 -7.91
N ALA A 14 3.05 15.79 -8.65
CA ALA A 14 2.46 15.33 -9.89
C ALA A 14 3.57 15.07 -10.91
N SER A 15 4.00 13.82 -11.02
CA SER A 15 4.80 13.35 -12.13
C SER A 15 3.84 13.18 -13.32
N SER A 16 4.18 13.79 -14.45
CA SER A 16 3.46 13.66 -15.72
C SER A 16 3.59 12.22 -16.23
N GLY A 17 2.76 11.33 -15.69
CA GLY A 17 2.74 9.92 -16.02
C GLY A 17 1.95 9.65 -17.30
N ALA A 18 2.42 8.67 -18.07
CA ALA A 18 1.60 7.95 -19.04
C ALA A 18 0.25 7.55 -18.39
N PRO A 19 -0.86 7.55 -19.14
CA PRO A 19 -2.17 7.24 -18.56
C PRO A 19 -2.18 5.81 -17.98
N GLY A 20 -2.60 5.66 -16.72
CA GLY A 20 -2.95 4.36 -16.15
C GLY A 20 -2.71 4.20 -14.65
N TRP A 21 -1.50 4.51 -14.15
CA TRP A 21 -1.15 4.19 -12.76
C TRP A 21 -1.48 5.36 -11.82
N ARG A 22 -2.11 5.06 -10.69
CA ARG A 22 -2.43 6.02 -9.63
C ARG A 22 -1.95 5.50 -8.29
N VAL A 23 -1.26 6.36 -7.56
CA VAL A 23 -0.93 6.15 -6.15
C VAL A 23 -1.85 7.02 -5.31
N SER A 24 -2.47 6.43 -4.30
CA SER A 24 -3.33 7.13 -3.35
C SER A 24 -2.91 6.77 -1.93
N HIS A 25 -2.90 7.78 -1.07
CA HIS A 25 -2.45 7.67 0.31
C HIS A 25 -3.53 8.19 1.25
N ARG A 26 -3.90 7.38 2.25
CA ARG A 26 -4.74 7.76 3.38
C ARG A 26 -4.35 6.88 4.55
N GLN A 27 -3.89 7.46 5.65
CA GLN A 27 -3.44 6.66 6.78
C GLN A 27 -4.50 5.65 7.25
N PRO A 28 -4.11 4.38 7.51
CA PRO A 28 -2.75 3.80 7.46
C PRO A 28 -2.34 3.15 6.10
N TRP A 29 -2.98 3.53 5.00
CA TRP A 29 -2.90 2.86 3.70
C TRP A 29 -2.17 3.66 2.62
N LEU A 30 -1.48 2.92 1.77
CA LEU A 30 -1.01 3.35 0.45
C LEU A 30 -1.53 2.35 -0.58
N VAL A 31 -2.18 2.84 -1.64
CA VAL A 31 -2.75 2.00 -2.69
C VAL A 31 -2.21 2.43 -4.04
N LEU A 32 -1.65 1.48 -4.77
CA LEU A 32 -1.27 1.58 -6.17
C LEU A 32 -2.31 0.87 -7.03
N ASP A 33 -2.99 1.61 -7.91
CA ASP A 33 -3.86 1.09 -8.96
C ASP A 33 -3.11 1.19 -10.29
N PHE A 34 -2.82 0.05 -10.92
CA PHE A 34 -2.18 -0.01 -12.25
C PHE A 34 -3.11 0.46 -13.39
N GLY A 35 -4.38 0.71 -13.10
CA GLY A 35 -5.42 1.05 -14.08
C GLY A 35 -6.03 -0.19 -14.75
N ASP A 36 -5.16 -1.13 -15.14
CA ASP A 36 -5.50 -2.43 -15.73
C ASP A 36 -4.79 -3.57 -15.01
N ALA A 37 -5.24 -4.80 -15.25
CA ALA A 37 -4.56 -5.99 -14.74
C ALA A 37 -3.16 -6.14 -15.36
N ARG A 38 -2.15 -6.39 -14.53
CA ARG A 38 -0.74 -6.53 -14.91
C ARG A 38 -0.15 -7.82 -14.31
N ALA A 39 0.85 -8.37 -14.99
CA ALA A 39 1.65 -9.45 -14.43
C ALA A 39 2.42 -8.93 -13.20
N VAL A 40 2.44 -9.73 -12.12
CA VAL A 40 3.09 -9.40 -10.86
C VAL A 40 3.90 -10.57 -10.35
N LEU A 41 5.01 -10.26 -9.68
CA LEU A 41 5.86 -11.22 -8.96
C LEU A 41 6.27 -10.59 -7.62
N GLY A 42 6.15 -11.33 -6.52
CA GLY A 42 6.54 -10.86 -5.20
C GLY A 42 6.15 -11.78 -4.03
N TRP A 43 6.26 -11.24 -2.82
CA TRP A 43 5.96 -11.93 -1.56
C TRP A 43 4.92 -11.17 -0.74
N PRO A 44 3.66 -11.14 -1.19
CA PRO A 44 2.62 -10.47 -0.43
C PRO A 44 2.07 -11.32 0.71
N VAL A 45 1.40 -10.68 1.66
CA VAL A 45 0.64 -11.39 2.70
C VAL A 45 -0.72 -11.87 2.19
N ILE A 46 -1.25 -11.24 1.13
CA ILE A 46 -2.42 -11.73 0.39
C ILE A 46 -2.23 -11.55 -1.12
N GLY A 47 -2.82 -12.43 -1.90
CA GLY A 47 -2.78 -12.38 -3.36
C GLY A 47 -1.71 -13.28 -3.98
N PRO A 48 -1.58 -13.28 -5.32
CA PRO A 48 -0.64 -14.15 -5.99
C PRO A 48 0.82 -13.73 -5.75
N HIS A 49 1.69 -14.73 -5.58
CA HIS A 49 3.14 -14.54 -5.56
C HIS A 49 3.71 -14.36 -6.97
N ASP A 50 3.12 -15.05 -7.94
CA ASP A 50 3.35 -14.93 -9.38
C ASP A 50 1.97 -15.04 -10.04
N GLY A 51 1.58 -14.04 -10.82
CA GLY A 51 0.25 -14.01 -11.41
C GLY A 51 -0.14 -12.65 -11.95
N VAL A 52 -1.42 -12.32 -11.83
CA VAL A 52 -2.00 -11.08 -12.38
C VAL A 52 -2.73 -10.33 -11.28
N ALA A 53 -2.52 -9.01 -11.22
CA ALA A 53 -3.17 -8.11 -10.27
C ALA A 53 -3.32 -6.71 -10.87
N ARG A 54 -4.29 -5.94 -10.38
CA ARG A 54 -4.48 -4.53 -10.73
C ARG A 54 -4.14 -3.60 -9.56
N ARG A 55 -4.50 -3.98 -8.34
CA ARG A 55 -4.35 -3.13 -7.16
C ARG A 55 -3.42 -3.75 -6.12
N VAL A 56 -2.42 -2.97 -5.73
CA VAL A 56 -1.49 -3.28 -4.64
C VAL A 56 -1.77 -2.33 -3.50
N ALA A 57 -1.93 -2.84 -2.29
CA ALA A 57 -2.10 -2.01 -1.11
C ALA A 57 -1.08 -2.36 -0.02
N TRP A 58 -0.45 -1.34 0.53
CA TRP A 58 0.35 -1.43 1.74
C TRP A 58 -0.49 -0.99 2.93
N LEU A 59 -0.45 -1.78 4.00
CA LEU A 59 -0.94 -1.41 5.32
C LEU A 59 0.26 -1.10 6.22
N GLN A 60 0.30 0.11 6.75
CA GLN A 60 1.23 0.42 7.84
C GLN A 60 0.81 -0.32 9.11
N VAL A 61 1.77 -1.00 9.74
CA VAL A 61 1.57 -1.75 10.98
C VAL A 61 2.62 -1.38 12.03
N LYS A 62 2.29 -1.59 13.30
CA LYS A 62 3.22 -1.55 14.44
C LYS A 62 3.26 -2.92 15.15
N ASN A 63 4.24 -3.14 16.02
CA ASN A 63 4.38 -4.40 16.77
C ASN A 63 3.10 -4.83 17.50
N ALA A 64 2.34 -3.87 18.05
CA ALA A 64 1.08 -4.14 18.74
C ALA A 64 -0.03 -4.66 17.80
N ASP A 65 0.09 -4.45 16.49
CA ASP A 65 -0.90 -4.87 15.51
C ASP A 65 -0.70 -6.32 15.06
N LEU A 66 0.48 -6.91 15.28
CA LEU A 66 0.83 -8.27 14.84
C LEU A 66 1.50 -9.05 15.99
N PRO A 67 0.78 -9.33 17.09
CA PRO A 67 1.28 -10.24 18.10
C PRO A 67 1.48 -11.64 17.50
N LEU A 68 2.34 -12.45 18.11
CA LEU A 68 2.80 -13.76 17.59
C LEU A 68 1.69 -14.71 17.11
N HIS A 69 0.50 -14.63 17.69
CA HIS A 69 -0.63 -15.52 17.38
C HIS A 69 -1.59 -14.94 16.32
N ARG A 70 -1.32 -13.74 15.79
CA ARG A 70 -2.18 -13.10 14.79
C ARG A 70 -1.70 -13.45 13.40
N ASP A 71 -2.60 -14.03 12.60
CA ASP A 71 -2.38 -14.22 11.17
C ASP A 71 -2.32 -12.86 10.44
N PRO A 72 -1.17 -12.52 9.80
CA PRO A 72 -1.02 -11.27 9.06
C PRO A 72 -2.00 -11.12 7.89
N ALA A 73 -2.31 -12.21 7.19
CA ALA A 73 -3.21 -12.20 6.03
C ALA A 73 -4.66 -11.94 6.47
N ALA A 74 -5.11 -12.61 7.52
CA ALA A 74 -6.43 -12.38 8.10
C ALA A 74 -6.55 -10.95 8.65
N TYR A 75 -5.51 -10.45 9.33
CA TYR A 75 -5.47 -9.08 9.83
C TYR A 75 -5.59 -8.05 8.69
N PHE A 76 -4.81 -8.22 7.62
CA PHE A 76 -4.88 -7.35 6.44
C PHE A 76 -6.31 -7.33 5.87
N ARG A 77 -6.91 -8.50 5.61
CA ARG A 77 -8.25 -8.60 5.00
C ARG A 77 -9.32 -7.95 5.87
N ALA A 78 -9.27 -8.18 7.19
CA ALA A 78 -10.22 -7.60 8.12
C ALA A 78 -10.13 -6.06 8.13
N ARG A 79 -8.91 -5.51 8.14
CA ARG A 79 -8.69 -4.05 8.11
C ARG A 79 -9.13 -3.46 6.78
N ALA A 80 -8.79 -4.11 5.66
CA ALA A 80 -9.18 -3.67 4.32
C ALA A 80 -10.70 -3.64 4.17
N ALA A 81 -11.40 -4.69 4.60
CA ALA A 81 -12.86 -4.77 4.58
C ALA A 81 -13.52 -3.69 5.44
N ALA A 82 -13.01 -3.46 6.66
CA ALA A 82 -13.55 -2.46 7.58
C ALA A 82 -13.43 -1.02 7.05
N GLU A 83 -12.46 -0.75 6.19
CA GLU A 83 -12.16 0.60 5.69
C GLU A 83 -12.45 0.81 4.19
N GLY A 84 -13.04 -0.19 3.54
CA GLY A 84 -13.39 -0.15 2.12
C GLY A 84 -12.19 -0.12 1.18
N ILE A 85 -11.09 -0.76 1.55
CA ILE A 85 -9.88 -0.86 0.73
C ILE A 85 -9.96 -2.08 -0.18
N GLU A 86 -9.91 -1.85 -1.49
CA GLU A 86 -9.83 -2.90 -2.50
C GLU A 86 -8.36 -3.19 -2.86
N ALA A 87 -7.94 -4.45 -2.73
CA ALA A 87 -6.57 -4.88 -3.01
C ALA A 87 -6.55 -6.31 -3.54
N ASP A 88 -5.87 -6.51 -4.68
CA ASP A 88 -5.56 -7.85 -5.20
C ASP A 88 -4.29 -8.40 -4.53
N ILE A 89 -3.35 -7.50 -4.24
CA ILE A 89 -2.09 -7.76 -3.55
C ILE A 89 -2.03 -6.91 -2.28
N GLY A 90 -1.67 -7.54 -1.16
CA GLY A 90 -1.53 -6.88 0.12
C GLY A 90 -0.12 -7.02 0.70
N LEU A 91 0.44 -5.90 1.13
CA LEU A 91 1.75 -5.79 1.75
C LEU A 91 1.62 -5.15 3.14
N LEU A 92 2.52 -5.52 4.04
CA LEU A 92 2.63 -4.91 5.37
C LEU A 92 3.96 -4.18 5.46
N THR A 93 3.97 -3.04 6.15
CA THR A 93 5.21 -2.29 6.37
C THR A 93 5.20 -1.63 7.75
N ALA A 94 6.34 -1.65 8.42
CA ALA A 94 6.57 -0.88 9.64
C ALA A 94 7.05 0.56 9.34
N ALA A 95 7.41 0.84 8.08
CA ALA A 95 7.81 2.18 7.66
C ALA A 95 6.64 3.16 7.79
N GLU A 96 6.96 4.44 8.05
CA GLU A 96 5.94 5.48 8.01
C GLU A 96 5.45 5.64 6.57
N ILE A 97 4.20 5.29 6.32
CA ILE A 97 3.68 5.12 4.97
C ILE A 97 3.45 6.46 4.27
N GLY A 98 3.29 7.56 5.01
CA GLY A 98 3.22 8.92 4.46
C GLY A 98 4.56 9.44 3.93
N ARG A 99 5.68 8.73 4.16
CA ARG A 99 7.01 9.00 3.59
C ARG A 99 7.36 8.11 2.41
N PHE A 100 6.37 7.50 1.76
CA PHE A 100 6.59 6.76 0.52
C PHE A 100 7.25 7.66 -0.54
N ALA A 101 8.05 7.03 -1.40
CA ALA A 101 8.70 7.69 -2.53
C ALA A 101 8.21 7.08 -3.83
N GLU A 102 8.06 7.95 -4.84
CA GLU A 102 7.84 7.55 -6.22
C GLU A 102 9.06 7.96 -7.06
N ALA A 103 9.49 7.08 -7.96
CA ALA A 103 10.56 7.37 -8.90
C ALA A 103 10.20 6.81 -10.28
N GLN A 104 10.70 7.45 -11.32
CA GLN A 104 10.56 7.00 -12.70
C GLN A 104 11.90 7.17 -13.43
N GLU A 105 12.33 6.12 -14.12
CA GLU A 105 13.53 6.11 -14.96
C GLU A 105 13.20 5.36 -16.26
N GLY A 106 13.14 6.08 -17.37
CA GLY A 106 12.64 5.54 -18.64
C GLY A 106 11.24 4.93 -18.51
N ALA A 107 11.11 3.63 -18.82
CA ALA A 107 9.86 2.88 -18.70
C ALA A 107 9.63 2.28 -17.29
N ALA A 108 10.62 2.36 -16.40
CA ALA A 108 10.51 1.83 -15.05
C ALA A 108 9.89 2.87 -14.12
N ARG A 109 8.92 2.44 -13.31
CA ARG A 109 8.32 3.23 -12.23
C ARG A 109 8.41 2.44 -10.94
N ALA A 110 8.78 3.10 -9.85
CA ALA A 110 8.92 2.49 -8.54
C ALA A 110 8.11 3.29 -7.51
N VAL A 111 7.42 2.57 -6.63
CA VAL A 111 6.82 3.10 -5.41
C VAL A 111 7.44 2.32 -4.26
N ALA A 112 8.04 3.02 -3.30
CA ALA A 112 8.76 2.39 -2.21
C ALA A 112 8.40 3.01 -0.86
N THR A 113 8.35 2.16 0.16
CA THR A 113 8.33 2.56 1.56
C THR A 113 9.66 2.13 2.17
N ALA A 114 10.42 3.05 2.74
CA ALA A 114 11.69 2.75 3.39
C ALA A 114 11.60 3.07 4.88
N GLY A 115 11.85 2.06 5.71
CA GLY A 115 12.02 2.21 7.16
C GLY A 115 13.49 2.03 7.53
N LEU A 116 13.91 2.61 8.66
CA LEU A 116 15.23 2.37 9.25
C LEU A 116 15.24 1.18 10.23
N GLY A 117 14.09 0.53 10.44
CA GLY A 117 13.96 -0.63 11.32
C GLY A 117 13.94 -1.93 10.52
N ASN A 118 14.80 -2.88 10.92
CA ASN A 118 14.66 -4.31 10.63
C ASN A 118 14.06 -4.99 11.85
#